data_AF-A0A2H9LKZ0-F1
#
_entry.id   AF-A0A2H9LKZ0-F1
#
_cell.length_a   1.000
_cell.length_b   1.000
_cell.length_c   1.000
_cell.angle_alpha   90.00
_cell.angle_beta   90.00
_cell.angle_gamma   90.00
#
_symmetry.space_group_name_H-M   'P 1'
#
loop_
_entity.id
_entity.type
_entity.pdbx_description
1 polymer ?
#
loop_
_entity_poly.entity_id
_entity_poly.type
_entity_poly.pdbx_seq_one_letter_code
_entity_poly.pdbx_strand_id
1 'polypeptide(L)'
;MRATGKVIRGLGTIRQDINISVPNGALTEIKGLQELEQLPLVVEYEVKRQLNLIKISEELKKIGASKEEISEEFLDVTDVFRQTKCKVIRKAVDKNQQVLAAKLPRFRDFLKRELAPDFRLGTEMADRARFWGKVGGIFHTDEMPAYGITQEEIEELRRTVKAGEQDAVVFVGDSPENARDALKAVVERARESIEGVPQETRAPNPDGTSRYMR
;
A
#
# COMPACT_ATOMS: atom_id res chain seq x y z
N MET A 1 -21.20 -24.56 19.94
CA MET A 1 -19.86 -25.18 20.16
C MET A 1 -19.50 -25.34 21.63
N ARG A 2 -19.38 -24.28 22.44
CA ARG A 2 -18.98 -24.39 23.86
C ARG A 2 -19.86 -25.34 24.70
N ALA A 3 -21.17 -25.35 24.44
CA ALA A 3 -22.14 -26.21 25.12
C ALA A 3 -21.87 -27.72 24.98
N THR A 4 -21.11 -28.17 23.97
CA THR A 4 -20.82 -29.61 23.79
C THR A 4 -19.75 -30.13 24.75
N GLY A 5 -18.98 -29.24 25.40
CA GLY A 5 -17.87 -29.62 26.30
C GLY A 5 -16.66 -30.27 25.59
N LYS A 6 -16.76 -30.59 24.31
CA LYS A 6 -15.79 -31.39 23.53
C LYS A 6 -14.93 -30.55 22.57
N VAL A 7 -14.97 -29.23 22.68
CA VAL A 7 -14.20 -28.33 21.81
C VAL A 7 -12.88 -27.92 22.45
N ILE A 8 -11.81 -27.93 21.65
CA ILE A 8 -10.47 -27.53 22.08
C ILE A 8 -10.47 -26.02 22.37
N ARG A 9 -9.87 -25.64 23.51
CA ARG A 9 -9.77 -24.26 23.97
C ARG A 9 -8.31 -23.83 23.98
N GLY A 10 -8.04 -22.59 23.60
CA GLY A 10 -6.68 -22.03 23.58
C GLY A 10 -6.47 -21.11 22.37
N LEU A 11 -5.30 -20.46 22.31
CA LEU A 11 -4.91 -19.68 21.16
C LEU A 11 -4.83 -20.56 19.91
N GLY A 12 -5.34 -20.07 18.78
CA GLY A 12 -5.35 -20.79 17.51
C GLY A 12 -6.36 -21.94 17.39
N THR A 13 -7.24 -22.15 18.39
CA THR A 13 -8.28 -23.20 18.32
C THR A 13 -9.57 -22.73 17.65
N ILE A 14 -9.72 -21.42 17.48
CA ILE A 14 -10.82 -20.78 16.75
C ILE A 14 -10.24 -20.16 15.49
N ARG A 15 -10.84 -20.48 14.34
CA ARG A 15 -10.58 -19.82 13.07
C ARG A 15 -11.91 -19.33 12.53
N GLN A 16 -12.04 -18.02 12.39
CA GLN A 16 -13.18 -17.41 11.75
C GLN A 16 -12.68 -16.60 10.57
N ASP A 17 -13.27 -16.88 9.43
CA ASP A 17 -13.07 -16.14 8.21
C ASP A 17 -14.43 -15.47 7.90
N ILE A 18 -14.40 -14.19 7.56
CA ILE A 18 -15.61 -13.42 7.22
C ILE A 18 -15.46 -12.85 5.82
N ASN A 19 -16.59 -12.70 5.13
CA ASN A 19 -16.64 -12.07 3.81
C ASN A 19 -17.45 -10.78 3.93
N ILE A 20 -16.85 -9.67 3.53
CA ILE A 20 -17.47 -8.34 3.61
C ILE A 20 -17.52 -7.76 2.20
N SER A 21 -18.64 -7.12 1.87
CA SER A 21 -18.81 -6.39 0.61
C SER A 21 -19.74 -5.19 0.81
N VAL A 22 -19.60 -4.20 -0.07
CA VAL A 22 -20.52 -3.05 -0.19
C VAL A 22 -20.94 -2.88 -1.65
N PRO A 23 -22.07 -2.21 -1.93
CA PRO A 23 -22.44 -1.85 -3.30
C PRO A 23 -21.30 -1.09 -4.00
N ASN A 24 -20.99 -1.45 -5.24
CA ASN A 24 -19.85 -0.94 -6.03
C ASN A 24 -18.45 -1.20 -5.43
N GLY A 25 -18.38 -2.00 -4.35
CA GLY A 25 -17.14 -2.50 -3.78
C GLY A 25 -16.77 -3.88 -4.35
N ALA A 26 -16.08 -4.67 -3.54
CA ALA A 26 -15.70 -6.04 -3.88
C ALA A 26 -15.94 -6.99 -2.71
N LEU A 27 -16.02 -8.28 -3.00
CA LEU A 27 -16.01 -9.31 -1.97
C LEU A 27 -14.60 -9.41 -1.38
N THR A 28 -14.45 -9.05 -0.11
CA THR A 28 -13.17 -9.13 0.60
C THR A 28 -13.28 -10.18 1.70
N GLU A 29 -12.36 -11.15 1.67
CA GLU A 29 -12.29 -12.19 2.70
C GLU A 29 -11.28 -11.76 3.77
N ILE A 30 -11.70 -11.69 5.03
CA ILE A 30 -10.81 -11.44 6.17
C ILE A 30 -10.62 -12.77 6.91
N LYS A 31 -9.40 -13.31 6.85
CA LYS A 31 -9.05 -14.60 7.45
C LYS A 31 -8.36 -14.48 8.80
N GLY A 32 -8.64 -15.43 9.67
CA GLY A 32 -7.92 -15.57 10.93
C GLY A 32 -8.37 -14.60 12.02
N LEU A 33 -9.63 -14.19 12.00
CA LEU A 33 -10.23 -13.47 13.11
C LEU A 33 -10.39 -14.42 14.31
N GLN A 34 -9.67 -14.16 15.40
CA GLN A 34 -9.68 -15.00 16.60
C GLN A 34 -10.61 -14.44 17.68
N GLU A 35 -10.69 -13.11 17.79
CA GLU A 35 -11.46 -12.41 18.82
C GLU A 35 -12.81 -11.96 18.25
N LEU A 36 -13.88 -12.63 18.70
CA LEU A 36 -15.26 -12.31 18.34
C LEU A 36 -15.64 -10.86 18.67
N GLU A 37 -15.04 -10.28 19.70
CA GLU A 37 -15.30 -8.91 20.14
C GLU A 37 -14.76 -7.87 19.15
N GLN A 38 -13.74 -8.22 18.34
CA GLN A 38 -13.22 -7.35 17.29
C GLN A 38 -14.08 -7.35 16.01
N LEU A 39 -14.99 -8.33 15.88
CA LEU A 39 -15.78 -8.50 14.65
C LEU A 39 -16.54 -7.22 14.23
N PRO A 40 -17.26 -6.50 15.11
CA PRO A 40 -17.96 -5.28 14.70
C PRO A 40 -17.00 -4.20 14.18
N LEU A 41 -15.84 -4.03 14.81
CA LEU A 41 -14.85 -3.02 14.44
C LEU A 41 -14.21 -3.34 13.09
N VAL A 42 -13.83 -4.61 12.88
CA VAL A 42 -13.27 -5.08 11.61
C VAL A 42 -14.26 -4.89 10.45
N VAL A 43 -15.54 -5.17 10.69
CA VAL A 43 -16.59 -4.94 9.67
C VAL A 43 -16.74 -3.45 9.39
N GLU A 44 -16.80 -2.60 10.42
CA GLU A 44 -16.90 -1.15 10.25
C GLU A 44 -15.73 -0.59 9.44
N TYR A 45 -14.51 -1.00 9.74
CA TYR A 45 -13.31 -0.47 9.10
C TYR A 45 -13.15 -1.00 7.67
N GLU A 46 -13.53 -2.24 7.38
CA GLU A 46 -13.56 -2.73 6.00
C GLU A 46 -14.62 -2.00 5.16
N VAL A 47 -15.80 -1.73 5.71
CA VAL A 47 -16.83 -0.91 5.04
C VAL A 47 -16.27 0.49 4.74
N LYS A 48 -15.62 1.14 5.71
CA LYS A 48 -14.96 2.45 5.49
C LYS A 48 -13.89 2.38 4.40
N ARG A 49 -13.03 1.34 4.43
CA ARG A 49 -11.97 1.13 3.45
C ARG A 49 -12.55 1.06 2.04
N GLN A 50 -13.56 0.22 1.82
CA GLN A 50 -14.18 0.06 0.50
C GLN A 50 -14.85 1.35 0.03
N LEU A 51 -15.62 2.03 0.90
CA LEU A 51 -16.28 3.29 0.55
C LEU A 51 -15.28 4.39 0.17
N ASN A 52 -14.14 4.47 0.86
CA ASN A 52 -13.11 5.47 0.55
C ASN A 52 -12.31 5.11 -0.72
N LEU A 53 -12.09 3.82 -1.00
CA LEU A 53 -11.51 3.37 -2.27
C LEU A 53 -12.41 3.68 -3.46
N ILE A 54 -13.73 3.52 -3.31
CA ILE A 54 -14.71 3.90 -4.34
C ILE A 54 -14.61 5.40 -4.63
N LYS A 55 -14.57 6.25 -3.60
CA LYS A 55 -14.40 7.71 -3.77
C LYS A 55 -13.09 8.05 -4.48
N ILE A 56 -11.98 7.41 -4.09
CA ILE A 56 -10.69 7.59 -4.74
C ILE A 56 -10.77 7.21 -6.23
N SER A 57 -11.38 6.08 -6.55
CA SER A 57 -11.57 5.64 -7.94
C SER A 57 -12.39 6.65 -8.75
N GLU A 58 -13.51 7.14 -8.20
CA GLU A 58 -14.34 8.16 -8.83
C GLU A 58 -13.58 9.46 -9.09
N GLU A 59 -12.79 9.92 -8.12
CA GLU A 59 -11.99 11.13 -8.24
C GLU A 59 -10.83 10.98 -9.24
N LEU A 60 -10.13 9.84 -9.22
CA LEU A 60 -9.08 9.51 -10.20
C LEU A 60 -9.65 9.48 -11.63
N LYS A 61 -10.80 8.82 -11.82
CA LYS A 61 -11.52 8.81 -13.12
C LYS A 61 -11.94 10.21 -13.53
N LYS A 62 -12.42 11.05 -12.60
CA LYS A 62 -12.86 12.43 -12.88
C LYS A 62 -11.72 13.32 -13.36
N ILE A 63 -10.51 13.14 -12.84
CA ILE A 63 -9.30 13.86 -13.30
C ILE A 63 -8.63 13.18 -14.50
N GLY A 64 -9.24 12.13 -15.06
CA GLY A 64 -8.80 11.44 -16.26
C GLY A 64 -7.61 10.52 -16.08
N ALA A 65 -7.35 10.01 -14.87
CA ALA A 65 -6.32 9.01 -14.64
C ALA A 65 -6.70 7.71 -15.38
N SER A 66 -5.76 7.18 -16.16
CA SER A 66 -5.94 5.94 -16.93
C SER A 66 -4.91 4.90 -16.49
N LYS A 67 -5.35 3.63 -16.43
CA LYS A 67 -4.46 2.52 -16.09
C LYS A 67 -3.38 2.28 -17.15
N GLU A 68 -3.67 2.65 -18.40
CA GLU A 68 -2.76 2.58 -19.53
C GLU A 68 -1.63 3.61 -19.44
N GLU A 69 -1.83 4.74 -18.73
CA GLU A 69 -0.78 5.73 -18.44
C GLU A 69 0.22 5.22 -17.39
N ILE A 70 -0.15 4.23 -16.56
CA ILE A 70 0.72 3.67 -15.52
C ILE A 70 1.64 2.60 -16.13
N SER A 71 2.89 2.96 -16.39
CA SER A 71 3.91 2.06 -16.94
C SER A 71 4.64 1.24 -15.87
N GLU A 72 5.10 0.03 -16.24
CA GLU A 72 6.05 -0.77 -15.44
C GLU A 72 7.50 -0.38 -15.76
N GLU A 73 7.75 0.93 -15.84
CA GLU A 73 9.10 1.46 -16.04
C GLU A 73 9.66 1.94 -14.69
N PHE A 74 10.69 1.24 -14.22
CA PHE A 74 11.35 1.53 -12.96
C PHE A 74 12.71 2.18 -13.22
N LEU A 75 12.89 3.39 -12.71
CA LEU A 75 14.10 4.17 -12.91
C LEU A 75 15.01 4.04 -11.69
N ASP A 76 16.31 3.86 -11.95
CA ASP A 76 17.33 3.92 -10.90
C ASP A 76 17.59 5.38 -10.52
N VAL A 77 17.29 5.70 -9.26
CA VAL A 77 17.43 7.03 -8.66
C VAL A 77 18.42 7.01 -7.49
N THR A 78 19.27 5.98 -7.41
CA THR A 78 20.27 5.82 -6.35
C THR A 78 21.16 7.05 -6.20
N ASP A 79 21.52 7.68 -7.33
CA ASP A 79 22.38 8.85 -7.36
C ASP A 79 21.77 10.06 -6.64
N VAL A 80 20.45 10.22 -6.69
CA VAL A 80 19.71 11.28 -5.99
C VAL A 80 19.89 11.17 -4.47
N PHE A 81 19.94 9.94 -3.96
CA PHE A 81 19.98 9.66 -2.52
C PHE A 81 21.38 9.34 -1.97
N ARG A 82 22.44 9.55 -2.76
CA ARG A 82 23.83 9.30 -2.32
C ARG A 82 24.19 10.02 -1.04
N GLN A 83 23.60 11.18 -0.75
CA GLN A 83 23.89 12.00 0.43
C GLN A 83 22.70 12.14 1.40
N THR A 84 21.66 11.30 1.22
CA THR A 84 20.47 11.32 2.08
C THR A 84 20.75 11.05 3.56
N LYS A 85 19.99 11.73 4.42
CA LYS A 85 19.96 11.46 5.87
C LYS A 85 18.91 10.41 6.23
N CYS A 86 18.12 9.93 5.26
CA CYS A 86 17.20 8.83 5.48
C CYS A 86 17.94 7.53 5.76
N LYS A 87 17.87 7.06 7.02
CA LYS A 87 18.60 5.87 7.48
C LYS A 87 18.28 4.61 6.67
N VAL A 88 17.04 4.46 6.21
CA VAL A 88 16.59 3.28 5.46
C VAL A 88 17.22 3.27 4.07
N ILE A 89 17.09 4.37 3.31
CA ILE A 89 17.69 4.49 1.98
C ILE A 89 19.21 4.47 2.06
N ARG A 90 19.80 5.20 3.02
CA ARG A 90 21.24 5.19 3.31
C ARG A 90 21.78 3.78 3.46
N LYS A 91 21.10 2.95 4.25
CA LYS A 91 21.50 1.54 4.48
C LYS A 91 21.46 0.70 3.20
N ALA A 92 20.53 0.95 2.29
CA ALA A 92 20.49 0.27 0.99
C ALA A 92 21.68 0.72 0.12
N VAL A 93 21.92 2.02 0.01
CA VAL A 93 23.05 2.59 -0.73
C VAL A 93 24.39 2.09 -0.20
N ASP A 94 24.60 2.09 1.11
CA ASP A 94 25.84 1.63 1.76
C ASP A 94 26.11 0.13 1.51
N LYS A 95 25.06 -0.65 1.20
CA LYS A 95 25.16 -2.07 0.82
C LYS A 95 25.32 -2.28 -0.69
N ASN A 96 25.57 -1.22 -1.47
CA ASN A 96 25.57 -1.24 -2.94
C ASN A 96 24.26 -1.78 -3.54
N GLN A 97 23.14 -1.56 -2.86
CA GLN A 97 21.80 -1.83 -3.38
C GLN A 97 21.28 -0.61 -4.18
N GLN A 98 20.17 -0.79 -4.90
CA GLN A 98 19.59 0.26 -5.74
C GLN A 98 18.38 0.90 -5.08
N VAL A 99 18.18 2.19 -5.36
CA VAL A 99 16.92 2.89 -5.11
C VAL A 99 16.19 2.99 -6.44
N LEU A 100 15.09 2.26 -6.57
CA LEU A 100 14.25 2.31 -7.75
C LEU A 100 13.02 3.17 -7.49
N ALA A 101 12.53 3.85 -8.53
CA ALA A 101 11.34 4.67 -8.47
C ALA A 101 10.37 4.36 -9.62
N ALA A 102 9.07 4.46 -9.32
CA ALA A 102 7.97 4.40 -10.26
C ALA A 102 7.17 5.69 -10.20
N LYS A 103 6.80 6.21 -11.38
CA LYS A 103 5.89 7.36 -11.50
C LYS A 103 4.45 6.85 -11.54
N LEU A 104 3.57 7.48 -10.76
CA LEU A 104 2.13 7.25 -10.77
C LEU A 104 1.43 8.52 -11.30
N PRO A 105 1.06 8.55 -12.60
CA PRO A 105 0.44 9.72 -13.21
C PRO A 105 -0.86 10.11 -12.52
N ARG A 106 -1.03 11.40 -12.19
CA ARG A 106 -2.24 11.96 -11.55
C ARG A 106 -2.56 11.43 -10.13
N PHE A 107 -1.64 10.73 -9.48
CA PHE A 107 -1.82 10.21 -8.12
C PHE A 107 -1.40 11.16 -7.00
N ARG A 108 -1.04 12.42 -7.30
CA ARG A 108 -0.69 13.39 -6.26
C ARG A 108 -1.79 13.51 -5.21
N ASP A 109 -1.38 13.52 -3.96
CA ASP A 109 -2.23 13.63 -2.76
C ASP A 109 -3.22 12.47 -2.56
N PHE A 110 -3.18 11.42 -3.39
CA PHE A 110 -4.04 10.23 -3.22
C PHE A 110 -3.42 9.18 -2.29
N LEU A 111 -2.09 9.02 -2.27
CA LEU A 111 -1.45 7.97 -1.47
C LEU A 111 -1.54 8.28 0.02
N LYS A 112 -1.59 9.56 0.40
CA LYS A 112 -1.82 9.99 1.78
C LYS A 112 -3.28 9.94 2.24
N ARG A 113 -4.23 9.61 1.36
CA ARG A 113 -5.65 9.57 1.74
C ARG A 113 -5.95 8.39 2.64
N GLU A 114 -6.69 8.68 3.68
CA GLU A 114 -7.11 7.71 4.69
C GLU A 114 -8.27 6.86 4.16
N LEU A 115 -8.13 5.54 4.29
CA LEU A 115 -9.15 4.55 3.93
C LEU A 115 -9.91 4.08 5.17
N ALA A 116 -9.20 3.90 6.28
CA ALA A 116 -9.69 3.59 7.62
C ALA A 116 -8.77 4.29 8.64
N PRO A 117 -9.14 4.40 9.93
CA PRO A 117 -8.32 5.09 10.94
C PRO A 117 -6.84 4.72 10.88
N ASP A 118 -5.99 5.73 10.67
CA ASP A 118 -4.53 5.60 10.54
C ASP A 118 -4.03 4.67 9.41
N PHE A 119 -4.90 4.30 8.47
CA PHE A 119 -4.62 3.40 7.36
C PHE A 119 -4.88 4.10 6.02
N ARG A 120 -3.82 4.33 5.23
CA ARG A 120 -3.87 5.13 3.99
C ARG A 120 -3.75 4.25 2.74
N LEU A 121 -4.06 4.82 1.57
CA LEU A 121 -3.83 4.14 0.29
C LEU A 121 -2.35 3.74 0.10
N GLY A 122 -1.42 4.61 0.48
CA GLY A 122 0.01 4.32 0.49
C GLY A 122 0.38 3.17 1.42
N THR A 123 -0.34 3.00 2.54
CA THR A 123 -0.18 1.85 3.44
C THR A 123 -0.62 0.55 2.76
N GLU A 124 -1.73 0.56 2.04
CA GLU A 124 -2.21 -0.61 1.28
C GLU A 124 -1.23 -1.01 0.16
N MET A 125 -0.66 -0.02 -0.54
CA MET A 125 0.41 -0.24 -1.51
C MET A 125 1.68 -0.79 -0.84
N ALA A 126 2.04 -0.29 0.34
CA ALA A 126 3.19 -0.78 1.10
C ALA A 126 3.01 -2.23 1.55
N ASP A 127 1.80 -2.64 1.94
CA ASP A 127 1.52 -4.03 2.33
C ASP A 127 1.72 -5.01 1.16
N ARG A 128 1.27 -4.65 -0.05
CA ARG A 128 1.53 -5.45 -1.25
C ARG A 128 3.01 -5.47 -1.61
N ALA A 129 3.70 -4.34 -1.52
CA ALA A 129 5.14 -4.27 -1.74
C ALA A 129 5.92 -5.16 -0.77
N ARG A 130 5.55 -5.20 0.52
CA ARG A 130 6.14 -6.10 1.51
C ARG A 130 5.90 -7.56 1.17
N PHE A 131 4.68 -7.91 0.75
CA PHE A 131 4.34 -9.29 0.43
C PHE A 131 5.06 -9.81 -0.82
N TRP A 132 4.99 -9.05 -1.92
CA TRP A 132 5.53 -9.47 -3.21
C TRP A 132 7.02 -9.19 -3.37
N GLY A 133 7.47 -8.00 -2.95
CA GLY A 133 8.87 -7.57 -3.07
C GLY A 133 9.75 -7.89 -1.87
N LYS A 134 9.19 -8.40 -0.76
CA LYS A 134 9.93 -8.72 0.48
C LYS A 134 10.72 -7.54 1.07
N VAL A 135 10.28 -6.31 0.75
CA VAL A 135 10.88 -5.07 1.23
C VAL A 135 10.29 -4.67 2.58
N GLY A 136 10.94 -3.77 3.32
CA GLY A 136 10.40 -3.25 4.59
C GLY A 136 9.18 -2.33 4.42
N GLY A 137 9.03 -1.74 3.24
CA GLY A 137 7.97 -0.80 2.88
C GLY A 137 8.36 0.01 1.65
N ILE A 138 7.60 1.06 1.39
CA ILE A 138 7.83 1.98 0.27
C ILE A 138 7.85 3.42 0.79
N PHE A 139 8.42 4.31 0.00
CA PHE A 139 8.30 5.75 0.19
C PHE A 139 7.50 6.35 -0.95
N HIS A 140 6.77 7.43 -0.69
CA HIS A 140 6.07 8.16 -1.74
C HIS A 140 6.04 9.65 -1.49
N THR A 141 5.92 10.43 -2.57
CA THR A 141 6.01 11.90 -2.53
C THR A 141 4.95 12.57 -1.66
N ASP A 142 3.77 11.96 -1.48
CA ASP A 142 2.71 12.55 -0.65
C ASP A 142 3.05 12.57 0.85
N GLU A 143 4.07 11.82 1.29
CA GLU A 143 4.60 11.81 2.66
C GLU A 143 5.83 12.70 2.83
N MET A 144 6.26 13.42 1.79
CA MET A 144 7.54 14.11 1.75
C MET A 144 7.38 15.63 1.85
N PRO A 145 8.40 16.36 2.37
CA PRO A 145 9.67 15.86 2.91
C PRO A 145 9.52 15.23 4.30
N ALA A 146 10.12 14.05 4.51
CA ALA A 146 10.09 13.32 5.78
C ALA A 146 11.22 12.31 5.89
N TYR A 147 11.37 11.68 7.07
CA TYR A 147 12.32 10.58 7.33
C TYR A 147 13.80 10.92 7.09
N GLY A 148 14.15 12.21 6.99
CA GLY A 148 15.50 12.67 6.64
C GLY A 148 15.75 12.79 5.13
N ILE A 149 14.71 12.72 4.31
CA ILE A 149 14.73 13.08 2.89
C ILE A 149 14.43 14.57 2.76
N THR A 150 15.28 15.31 2.04
CA THR A 150 15.15 16.76 1.90
C THR A 150 14.27 17.15 0.72
N GLN A 151 13.82 18.41 0.69
CA GLN A 151 13.02 18.92 -0.42
C GLN A 151 13.81 18.89 -1.75
N GLU A 152 15.12 19.18 -1.69
CA GLU A 152 16.00 19.13 -2.87
C GLU A 152 16.11 17.71 -3.44
N GLU A 153 16.19 16.68 -2.58
CA GLU A 153 16.18 15.28 -3.02
C GLU A 153 14.87 14.91 -3.71
N ILE A 154 13.74 15.43 -3.23
CA ILE A 154 12.42 15.20 -3.84
C ILE A 154 12.29 15.92 -5.19
N GLU A 155 12.79 17.14 -5.28
CA GLU A 155 12.80 17.88 -6.55
C GLU A 155 13.65 17.17 -7.60
N GLU A 156 14.84 16.71 -7.22
CA GLU A 156 15.72 15.97 -8.11
C GLU A 156 15.11 14.62 -8.52
N LEU A 157 14.54 13.86 -7.56
CA LEU A 157 13.79 12.64 -7.83
C LEU A 157 12.71 12.87 -8.90
N ARG A 158 11.89 13.91 -8.73
CA ARG A 158 10.79 14.24 -9.67
C ARG A 158 11.31 14.59 -11.06
N ARG A 159 12.46 15.27 -11.15
CA ARG A 159 13.13 15.55 -12.44
C ARG A 159 13.62 14.27 -13.09
N THR A 160 14.31 13.39 -12.36
CA THR A 160 14.85 12.13 -12.89
C THR A 160 13.74 11.24 -13.46
N VAL A 161 12.60 11.14 -12.76
CA VAL A 161 11.46 10.32 -13.20
C VAL A 161 10.48 11.04 -14.13
N LYS A 162 10.76 12.31 -14.49
CA LYS A 162 9.89 13.14 -15.33
C LYS A 162 8.44 13.17 -14.82
N ALA A 163 8.28 13.39 -13.51
CA ALA A 163 6.99 13.52 -12.86
C ALA A 163 6.46 14.97 -12.95
N GLY A 164 5.29 15.13 -13.56
CA GLY A 164 4.57 16.40 -13.61
C GLY A 164 3.92 16.74 -12.26
N GLU A 165 3.44 17.96 -12.08
CA GLU A 165 2.91 18.46 -10.81
C GLU A 165 1.75 17.64 -10.22
N GLN A 166 1.00 16.91 -11.05
CA GLN A 166 -0.12 16.07 -10.62
C GLN A 166 0.29 14.63 -10.33
N ASP A 167 1.54 14.27 -10.59
CA ASP A 167 2.02 12.90 -10.45
C ASP A 167 2.59 12.66 -9.04
N ALA A 168 2.36 11.46 -8.53
CA ALA A 168 3.07 10.94 -7.38
C ALA A 168 4.27 10.08 -7.84
N VAL A 169 5.29 9.99 -6.99
CA VAL A 169 6.42 9.09 -7.21
C VAL A 169 6.51 8.17 -6.02
N VAL A 170 6.62 6.87 -6.28
CA VAL A 170 6.89 5.83 -5.28
C VAL A 170 8.30 5.31 -5.48
N PHE A 171 9.05 5.13 -4.41
CA PHE A 171 10.42 4.64 -4.49
C PHE A 171 10.79 3.72 -3.34
N VAL A 172 11.73 2.81 -3.59
CA VAL A 172 12.13 1.74 -2.69
C VAL A 172 13.63 1.51 -2.82
N GLY A 173 14.33 1.44 -1.68
CA GLY A 173 15.75 1.07 -1.62
C GLY A 173 15.92 -0.36 -1.12
N ASP A 174 16.29 -1.29 -2.00
CA ASP A 174 16.58 -2.70 -1.67
C ASP A 174 17.36 -3.36 -2.83
N SER A 175 17.56 -4.68 -2.78
CA SER A 175 18.13 -5.42 -3.90
C SER A 175 17.35 -5.14 -5.20
N PRO A 176 18.02 -5.14 -6.36
CA PRO A 176 17.35 -4.81 -7.62
C PRO A 176 16.12 -5.67 -7.92
N GLU A 177 16.15 -6.95 -7.52
CA GLU A 177 15.02 -7.88 -7.65
C GLU A 177 13.86 -7.50 -6.72
N ASN A 178 14.12 -7.37 -5.41
CA ASN A 178 13.13 -7.00 -4.41
C ASN A 178 12.48 -5.64 -4.71
N ALA A 179 13.28 -4.64 -5.09
CA ALA A 179 12.80 -3.31 -5.41
C ALA A 179 11.91 -3.31 -6.67
N ARG A 180 12.24 -4.10 -7.69
CA ARG A 180 11.38 -4.26 -8.89
C ARG A 180 10.07 -4.94 -8.56
N ASP A 181 10.10 -6.04 -7.83
CA ASP A 181 8.89 -6.78 -7.45
C ASP A 181 7.97 -5.93 -6.55
N ALA A 182 8.56 -5.15 -5.63
CA ALA A 182 7.84 -4.19 -4.81
C ALA A 182 7.14 -3.13 -5.67
N LEU A 183 7.87 -2.47 -6.59
CA LEU A 183 7.29 -1.43 -7.43
C LEU A 183 6.27 -1.97 -8.43
N LYS A 184 6.45 -3.21 -8.91
CA LYS A 184 5.45 -3.90 -9.75
C LYS A 184 4.13 -4.08 -8.99
N ALA A 185 4.18 -4.55 -7.75
CA ALA A 185 3.00 -4.71 -6.91
C ALA A 185 2.32 -3.36 -6.60
N VAL A 186 3.10 -2.28 -6.43
CA VAL A 186 2.57 -0.92 -6.27
C VAL A 186 1.87 -0.44 -7.55
N VAL A 187 2.50 -0.61 -8.71
CA VAL A 187 1.95 -0.20 -10.01
C VAL A 187 0.64 -0.95 -10.30
N GLU A 188 0.59 -2.26 -10.04
CA GLU A 188 -0.64 -3.04 -10.15
C GLU A 188 -1.73 -2.51 -9.21
N ARG A 189 -1.40 -2.24 -7.95
CA ARG A 189 -2.35 -1.67 -6.99
C ARG A 189 -2.81 -0.27 -7.39
N ALA A 190 -1.95 0.55 -7.99
CA ALA A 190 -2.33 1.86 -8.51
C ALA A 190 -3.34 1.72 -9.66
N ARG A 191 -3.15 0.78 -10.59
CA ARG A 191 -4.13 0.49 -11.65
C ARG A 191 -5.48 0.08 -11.06
N GLU A 192 -5.48 -0.82 -10.09
CA GLU A 192 -6.71 -1.24 -9.39
C GLU A 192 -7.38 -0.07 -8.64
N SER A 193 -6.61 0.91 -8.14
CA SER A 193 -7.17 2.08 -7.45
C SER A 193 -8.00 2.96 -8.39
N ILE A 194 -7.66 2.97 -9.68
CA ILE A 194 -8.49 3.61 -10.72
C ILE A 194 -9.75 2.78 -10.94
N GLU A 195 -9.66 1.45 -10.95
CA GLU A 195 -10.80 0.58 -11.20
C GLU A 195 -11.83 0.60 -10.05
N GLY A 196 -11.38 0.48 -8.80
CA GLY A 196 -12.21 0.49 -7.60
C GLY A 196 -11.59 -0.27 -6.42
N VAL A 197 -12.41 -1.11 -5.78
CA VAL A 197 -11.98 -1.99 -4.69
C VAL A 197 -11.48 -3.31 -5.28
N PRO A 198 -10.24 -3.75 -4.99
CA PRO A 198 -9.78 -5.06 -5.43
C PRO A 198 -10.42 -6.18 -4.61
N GLN A 199 -10.74 -7.29 -5.28
CA GLN A 199 -11.09 -8.55 -4.63
C GLN A 199 -9.81 -9.23 -4.14
N GLU A 200 -9.69 -9.45 -2.84
CA GLU A 200 -8.47 -9.97 -2.22
C GLU A 200 -8.76 -10.62 -0.86
N THR A 201 -7.79 -11.37 -0.37
CA THR A 201 -7.81 -11.91 1.00
C THR A 201 -6.97 -11.03 1.91
N ARG A 202 -7.50 -10.67 3.07
CA ARG A 202 -6.86 -9.81 4.07
C ARG A 202 -6.76 -10.51 5.41
N ALA A 203 -5.85 -10.04 6.26
CA ALA A 203 -5.72 -10.49 7.64
C ALA A 203 -6.07 -9.33 8.59
N PRO A 204 -6.78 -9.57 9.71
CA PRO A 204 -7.10 -8.54 10.67
C PRO A 204 -5.84 -8.09 11.43
N ASN A 205 -5.78 -6.81 11.73
CA ASN A 205 -4.84 -6.21 12.65
C ASN A 205 -5.50 -6.03 14.03
N PRO A 206 -4.72 -5.95 15.13
CA PRO A 206 -5.27 -5.77 16.47
C PRO A 206 -6.07 -4.48 16.68
N ASP A 207 -5.84 -3.47 15.83
CA ASP A 207 -6.55 -2.19 15.83
C ASP A 207 -7.89 -2.22 15.06
N GLY A 208 -8.28 -3.38 14.53
CA GLY A 208 -9.48 -3.56 13.73
C GLY A 208 -9.32 -3.25 12.24
N THR A 209 -8.19 -2.67 11.81
CA THR A 209 -7.88 -2.56 10.38
C THR A 209 -7.57 -3.94 9.80
N SER A 210 -7.44 -4.03 8.49
CA SER A 210 -7.02 -5.27 7.82
C SER A 210 -5.84 -4.97 6.91
N ARG A 211 -4.96 -5.93 6.71
CA ARG A 211 -3.81 -5.83 5.79
C ARG A 211 -3.90 -6.87 4.68
N TYR A 212 -3.34 -6.55 3.52
CA TYR A 212 -3.26 -7.49 2.41
C TYR A 212 -2.56 -8.79 2.82
N MET A 213 -3.08 -9.92 2.34
CA MET A 213 -2.50 -11.24 2.60
C MET A 213 -2.23 -12.03 1.32
N ARG A 214 -3.17 -12.05 0.36
CA ARG A 214 -3.01 -12.65 -0.98
C ARG A 214 -4.14 -12.27 -1.91
#